data_AF-A0A7W6C919-F1
#
_entry.id   AF-A0A7W6C919-F1
#
_cell.length_a   1.000
_cell.length_b   1.000
_cell.length_c   1.000
_cell.angle_alpha   90.00
_cell.angle_beta   90.00
_cell.angle_gamma   90.00
#
_symmetry.space_group_name_H-M   'P 1'
#
loop_
_entity.id
_entity.type
_entity.pdbx_description
1 polymer ?
#
loop_
_entity_poly.entity_id
_entity_poly.type
_entity_poly.pdbx_seq_one_letter_code
_entity_poly.pdbx_strand_id
1 'polypeptide(L)'
;MHNETSLGRDDGAAMPSAASTMKIIILPVSLDKLGQNYSVVFQGKTIISKTRNPTANACRRLVALGHSGRLEVWGSGEHFARLIIRDIETAACLTVSENIAHGPRVTAYQPFIAQSFKEVA
;
A
#
# COMPACT_ATOMS: atom_id res chain seq x y z
N MET A 1 42.72 9.91 7.39
CA MET A 1 41.51 9.91 8.25
C MET A 1 40.50 9.02 7.53
N HIS A 2 40.51 7.72 7.87
CA HIS A 2 39.69 6.71 7.21
C HIS A 2 38.47 6.46 8.09
N ASN A 3 37.28 6.64 7.51
CA ASN A 3 36.03 6.40 8.20
C ASN A 3 35.77 4.90 8.22
N GLU A 4 35.75 4.31 9.41
CA GLU A 4 35.38 2.90 9.58
C GLU A 4 33.86 2.78 9.40
N THR A 5 33.46 2.23 8.25
CA THR A 5 32.10 1.73 8.06
C THR A 5 31.99 0.46 8.90
N SER A 6 31.28 0.53 10.03
CA SER A 6 30.92 -0.64 10.82
C SER A 6 30.12 -1.60 9.95
N LEU A 7 30.78 -2.70 9.53
CA LEU A 7 30.18 -3.83 8.85
C LEU A 7 29.04 -4.35 9.71
N GLY A 8 27.87 -4.51 9.08
CA GLY A 8 26.67 -5.00 9.71
C GLY A 8 26.90 -6.34 10.42
N ARG A 9 26.02 -6.59 11.40
CA ARG A 9 25.92 -7.83 12.16
C ARG A 9 26.14 -9.08 11.28
N ASP A 10 27.15 -9.86 11.66
CA ASP A 10 27.73 -11.01 10.94
C ASP A 10 26.98 -12.33 11.23
N ASP A 11 25.74 -12.25 11.69
CA ASP A 11 25.00 -13.44 12.12
C ASP A 11 24.27 -14.16 10.98
N GLY A 12 24.29 -13.62 9.75
CA GLY A 12 23.87 -14.33 8.53
C GLY A 12 22.48 -14.98 8.59
N ALA A 13 21.70 -14.64 9.61
CA ALA A 13 20.42 -15.26 9.88
C ALA A 13 19.46 -14.73 8.82
N ALA A 14 19.10 -15.59 7.88
CA ALA A 14 17.94 -15.35 7.04
C ALA A 14 16.79 -14.94 7.97
N MET A 15 16.31 -13.70 7.84
CA MET A 15 15.08 -13.26 8.49
C MET A 15 14.05 -14.37 8.30
N PRO A 16 13.38 -14.85 9.37
CA PRO A 16 12.60 -16.09 9.33
C PRO A 16 11.67 -16.09 8.12
N SER A 17 12.04 -16.95 7.17
CA SER A 17 11.37 -17.16 5.89
C SER A 17 10.14 -18.04 6.11
N ALA A 18 9.10 -17.48 6.73
CA ALA A 18 7.76 -18.09 6.74
C ALA A 18 6.64 -17.13 7.17
N ALA A 19 6.82 -15.81 7.15
CA ALA A 19 5.65 -14.92 7.23
C ALA A 19 4.82 -15.16 5.96
N SER A 20 3.63 -15.74 6.12
CA SER A 20 2.70 -16.02 5.02
C SER A 20 2.55 -14.76 4.18
N THR A 21 3.07 -14.80 2.95
CA THR A 21 3.02 -13.63 2.07
C THR A 21 1.60 -13.48 1.57
N MET A 22 0.96 -12.39 1.97
CA MET A 22 -0.36 -12.06 1.48
C MET A 22 -0.32 -11.67 0.01
N LYS A 23 -1.38 -12.00 -0.71
CA LYS A 23 -1.55 -11.66 -2.12
C LYS A 23 -2.88 -10.97 -2.32
N ILE A 24 -2.85 -9.79 -2.94
CA ILE A 24 -4.03 -9.12 -3.49
C ILE A 24 -3.98 -9.09 -5.01
N ILE A 25 -5.16 -9.03 -5.63
CA ILE A 25 -5.33 -8.77 -7.06
C ILE A 25 -6.04 -7.43 -7.21
N ILE A 26 -5.48 -6.56 -8.06
CA ILE A 26 -6.11 -5.30 -8.46
C ILE A 26 -6.76 -5.45 -9.84
N LEU A 27 -8.01 -5.00 -9.96
CA LEU A 27 -8.77 -5.08 -11.22
C LEU A 27 -9.24 -3.68 -11.61
N PRO A 28 -9.00 -3.21 -12.85
CA PRO A 28 -9.54 -1.93 -13.29
C PRO A 28 -11.07 -2.00 -13.33
N VAL A 29 -11.75 -1.00 -12.75
CA VAL A 29 -13.23 -0.95 -12.71
C VAL A 29 -13.83 0.24 -13.43
N SER A 30 -13.14 1.38 -13.48
CA SER A 30 -13.59 2.56 -14.22
C SER A 30 -12.44 3.53 -14.47
N LEU A 31 -12.53 4.29 -15.55
CA LEU A 31 -11.63 5.40 -15.85
C LEU A 31 -12.44 6.71 -15.76
N ASP A 32 -11.97 7.68 -14.99
CA ASP A 32 -12.58 9.01 -14.89
C ASP A 32 -11.56 10.11 -15.20
N LYS A 33 -11.99 11.39 -15.14
CA LYS A 33 -11.14 12.56 -15.42
C LYS A 33 -9.91 12.65 -14.52
N LEU A 34 -9.92 11.97 -13.38
CA LEU A 34 -8.85 11.95 -12.39
C LEU A 34 -8.04 10.66 -12.42
N GLY A 35 -8.34 9.75 -13.35
CA GLY A 35 -7.55 8.55 -13.62
C GLY A 35 -8.27 7.23 -13.38
N GLN A 36 -7.46 6.16 -13.33
CA GLN A 36 -7.95 4.78 -13.24
C GLN A 36 -8.37 4.44 -11.81
N ASN A 37 -9.56 3.85 -11.69
CA ASN A 37 -10.03 3.23 -10.46
C ASN A 37 -9.87 1.72 -10.53
N TYR A 38 -9.60 1.13 -9.38
CA TYR A 38 -9.41 -0.30 -9.20
C TYR A 38 -10.31 -0.84 -8.08
N SER A 39 -10.73 -2.09 -8.22
CA SER A 39 -11.15 -2.92 -7.09
C SER A 39 -9.96 -3.73 -6.56
N VAL A 40 -10.05 -4.16 -5.31
CA VAL A 40 -9.03 -4.97 -4.64
C VAL A 40 -9.67 -6.26 -4.15
N VAL A 41 -9.12 -7.39 -4.59
CA VAL A 41 -9.53 -8.74 -4.22
C VAL A 41 -8.46 -9.37 -3.34
N PHE A 42 -8.89 -9.92 -2.20
CA PHE A 42 -8.05 -10.69 -1.27
C PHE A 42 -8.75 -12.02 -0.96
N GLN A 43 -8.06 -13.14 -1.10
CA GLN A 43 -8.61 -14.49 -0.87
C GLN A 43 -9.96 -14.74 -1.59
N GLY A 44 -10.05 -14.30 -2.86
CA GLY A 44 -11.26 -14.44 -3.69
C GLY A 44 -12.41 -13.50 -3.33
N LYS A 45 -12.25 -12.61 -2.35
CA LYS A 45 -13.28 -11.63 -1.93
C LYS A 45 -12.85 -10.21 -2.24
N THR A 46 -13.78 -9.42 -2.77
CA THR A 46 -13.56 -7.97 -2.95
C THR A 46 -13.55 -7.28 -1.59
N ILE A 47 -12.40 -6.76 -1.19
CA ILE A 47 -12.23 -6.03 0.08
C ILE A 47 -12.36 -4.51 -0.11
N ILE A 48 -12.17 -4.01 -1.33
CA ILE A 48 -12.40 -2.62 -1.74
C ILE A 48 -13.02 -2.64 -3.15
N SER A 49 -14.19 -2.04 -3.32
CA SER A 49 -14.92 -2.05 -4.60
C SER A 49 -14.40 -1.01 -5.60
N LYS A 50 -13.93 0.15 -5.13
CA LYS A 50 -13.45 1.24 -5.97
C LYS A 50 -12.45 2.13 -5.24
N THR A 51 -11.26 2.32 -5.81
CA THR A 51 -10.26 3.26 -5.32
C THR A 51 -9.25 3.64 -6.40
N ARG A 52 -8.69 4.86 -6.33
CA ARG A 52 -7.54 5.30 -7.15
C ARG A 52 -6.19 4.94 -6.53
N ASN A 53 -6.16 4.58 -5.24
CA ASN A 53 -4.94 4.17 -4.54
C ASN A 53 -5.13 2.75 -3.96
N PRO A 54 -5.15 1.72 -4.83
CA PRO A 54 -5.46 0.36 -4.41
C PRO A 54 -4.48 -0.19 -3.40
N THR A 55 -3.18 0.11 -3.56
CA THR A 55 -2.11 -0.38 -2.70
C THR A 55 -2.25 0.12 -1.26
N ALA A 56 -2.23 1.44 -1.05
CA ALA A 56 -2.25 1.99 0.31
C ALA A 56 -3.58 1.71 1.01
N ASN A 57 -4.70 1.74 0.27
CA ASN A 57 -6.00 1.38 0.83
C ASN A 57 -6.07 -0.11 1.18
N ALA A 58 -5.46 -1.00 0.40
CA ALA A 58 -5.40 -2.42 0.71
C ALA A 58 -4.60 -2.67 1.99
N CYS A 59 -3.43 -2.05 2.17
CA CYS A 59 -2.66 -2.14 3.42
C CYS A 59 -3.53 -1.76 4.62
N ARG A 60 -4.19 -0.59 4.58
CA ARG A 60 -5.10 -0.16 5.64
C ARG A 60 -6.22 -1.16 5.89
N ARG A 61 -6.86 -1.67 4.82
CA ARG A 61 -7.97 -2.62 4.95
C ARG A 61 -7.51 -3.95 5.54
N LEU A 62 -6.34 -4.45 5.14
CA LEU A 62 -5.77 -5.71 5.65
C LEU A 62 -5.35 -5.59 7.11
N VAL A 63 -4.70 -4.49 7.50
CA VAL A 63 -4.39 -4.19 8.92
C VAL A 63 -5.67 -4.12 9.75
N ALA A 64 -6.71 -3.43 9.26
CA ALA A 64 -8.00 -3.37 9.94
C ALA A 64 -8.72 -4.73 10.05
N LEU A 65 -8.35 -5.71 9.21
CA LEU A 65 -8.82 -7.09 9.28
C LEU A 65 -7.93 -7.97 10.17
N GLY A 66 -6.90 -7.41 10.82
CA GLY A 66 -6.00 -8.12 11.73
C GLY A 66 -4.81 -8.79 11.04
N HIS A 67 -4.49 -8.42 9.81
CA HIS A 67 -3.32 -8.95 9.09
C HIS A 67 -2.07 -8.08 9.29
N SER A 68 -0.89 -8.69 9.21
CA SER A 68 0.42 -8.02 9.30
C SER A 68 1.46 -8.68 8.37
N GLY A 69 2.59 -8.00 8.15
CA GLY A 69 3.71 -8.53 7.39
C GLY A 69 3.69 -8.21 5.89
N ARG A 70 4.19 -9.14 5.07
CA ARG A 70 4.50 -8.92 3.65
C ARG A 70 3.26 -9.05 2.75
N LEU A 71 3.12 -8.13 1.79
CA LEU A 71 2.07 -8.12 0.78
C LEU A 71 2.64 -8.04 -0.63
N GLU A 72 2.11 -8.87 -1.52
CA GLU A 72 2.31 -8.76 -2.95
C GLU A 72 1.04 -8.26 -3.65
N VAL A 73 1.22 -7.31 -4.56
CA VAL A 73 0.17 -6.71 -5.37
C VAL A 73 0.30 -7.21 -6.80
N TRP A 74 -0.78 -7.79 -7.32
CA TRP A 74 -0.80 -8.43 -8.64
C TRP A 74 -1.88 -7.81 -9.53
N GLY A 75 -1.62 -7.71 -10.83
CA GLY A 75 -2.67 -7.57 -11.82
C GLY A 75 -3.34 -8.91 -12.14
N SER A 76 -4.52 -8.87 -12.76
CA SER A 76 -5.16 -10.08 -13.29
C SER A 76 -4.32 -10.71 -14.40
N GLY A 77 -4.04 -12.02 -14.30
CA GLY A 77 -3.33 -12.78 -15.33
C GLY A 77 -1.82 -12.55 -15.41
N GLU A 78 -1.23 -11.78 -14.49
CA GLU A 78 0.21 -11.48 -14.54
C GLU A 78 1.08 -12.58 -13.93
N HIS A 79 2.27 -12.75 -14.50
CA HIS A 79 3.26 -13.76 -14.08
C HIS A 79 4.16 -13.29 -12.93
N PHE A 80 4.16 -12.00 -12.61
CA PHE A 80 4.96 -11.41 -11.54
C PHE A 80 4.17 -10.35 -10.77
N ALA A 81 4.54 -10.14 -9.51
CA ALA A 81 3.95 -9.08 -8.70
C ALA A 81 4.33 -7.70 -9.27
N ARG A 82 3.36 -6.79 -9.35
CA ARG A 82 3.58 -5.39 -9.74
C ARG A 82 4.32 -4.61 -8.65
N LEU A 83 4.07 -4.98 -7.39
CA LEU A 83 4.62 -4.32 -6.22
C LEU A 83 4.71 -5.29 -5.05
N ILE A 84 5.79 -5.18 -4.29
CA ILE A 84 6.01 -5.92 -3.05
C ILE A 84 6.15 -4.92 -1.92
N ILE A 85 5.35 -5.10 -0.87
CA ILE A 85 5.41 -4.33 0.37
C ILE A 85 5.91 -5.27 1.46
N ARG A 86 7.00 -4.90 2.12
CA ARG A 86 7.61 -5.75 3.15
C ARG A 86 6.83 -5.74 4.47
N ASP A 87 6.21 -4.61 4.79
CA ASP A 87 5.44 -4.41 6.00
C ASP A 87 4.19 -3.55 5.71
N ILE A 88 3.02 -4.18 5.77
CA ILE A 88 1.74 -3.49 5.54
C ILE A 88 1.33 -2.56 6.68
N GLU A 89 1.86 -2.74 7.89
CA GLU A 89 1.51 -1.89 9.04
C GLU A 89 2.12 -0.51 8.84
N THR A 90 3.42 -0.45 8.53
CA THR A 90 4.09 0.79 8.14
C THR A 90 3.46 1.40 6.88
N ALA A 91 3.19 0.59 5.85
CA ALA A 91 2.61 1.10 4.61
C ALA A 91 1.17 1.63 4.76
N ALA A 92 0.39 1.10 5.72
CA ALA A 92 -0.96 1.57 6.01
C ALA A 92 -0.99 3.04 6.47
N CYS A 93 0.09 3.50 7.11
CA CYS A 93 0.28 4.88 7.54
C CYS A 93 0.65 5.84 6.40
N LEU A 94 0.83 5.36 5.17
CA LEU A 94 1.26 6.15 4.03
C LEU A 94 0.16 6.29 2.97
N THR A 95 0.24 7.32 2.14
CA THR A 95 -0.59 7.51 0.96
C THR A 95 0.18 8.25 -0.13
N VAL A 96 -0.34 8.21 -1.35
CA VAL A 96 0.12 9.07 -2.45
C VAL A 96 -0.69 10.36 -2.41
N SER A 97 0.00 11.50 -2.49
CA SER A 97 -0.58 12.82 -2.73
C SER A 97 -0.05 13.36 -4.05
N GLU A 98 -0.96 13.77 -4.91
CA GLU A 98 -0.65 14.37 -6.21
C GLU A 98 -1.55 15.59 -6.40
N ASN A 99 -0.97 16.73 -6.75
CA ASN A 99 -1.70 17.97 -7.00
C ASN A 99 -0.95 18.84 -8.02
N ILE A 100 -1.51 19.98 -8.40
CA ILE A 100 -0.91 20.86 -9.43
C ILE A 100 0.42 21.46 -8.95
N ALA A 101 0.55 21.75 -7.65
CA ALA A 101 1.74 22.37 -7.08
C ALA A 101 2.92 21.37 -6.94
N HIS A 102 2.61 20.09 -6.81
CA HIS A 102 3.58 19.04 -6.51
C HIS A 102 3.18 17.75 -7.23
N GLY A 103 4.13 17.19 -7.98
CA GLY A 103 3.99 15.86 -8.57
C GLY A 103 3.75 14.75 -7.53
N PRO A 104 3.62 13.50 -7.99
CA PRO A 104 3.33 12.36 -7.11
C PRO A 104 4.35 12.23 -5.98
N ARG A 105 3.86 12.23 -4.73
CA ARG A 105 4.70 12.00 -3.54
C ARG A 105 4.04 11.06 -2.55
N VAL A 106 4.87 10.34 -1.81
CA VAL A 106 4.43 9.55 -0.65
C VAL A 106 4.38 10.47 0.57
N THR A 107 3.27 10.45 1.30
CA THR A 107 3.04 11.25 2.50
C THR A 107 2.34 10.43 3.57
N ALA A 108 2.36 10.90 4.82
CA ALA A 108 1.55 10.33 5.88
C ALA A 108 0.06 10.38 5.52
N TYR A 109 -0.65 9.29 5.77
CA TYR A 109 -2.09 9.22 5.63
C TYR A 109 -2.76 9.97 6.77
N GLN A 110 -3.72 10.83 6.42
CA GLN A 110 -4.60 11.49 7.36
C GLN A 110 -6.04 11.07 7.03
N PRO A 111 -6.77 10.44 7.97
CA PRO A 111 -8.18 10.14 7.77
C PRO A 111 -8.96 11.42 7.49
N PHE A 112 -9.92 11.34 6.59
CA PHE A 112 -10.89 12.44 6.44
C PHE A 112 -11.76 12.50 7.71
N ILE A 113 -11.72 13.65 8.40
CA ILE A 113 -12.56 13.92 9.57
C ILE A 113 -13.65 14.91 9.15
N ALA A 114 -14.87 14.41 8.93
CA ALA A 114 -15.98 15.21 8.41
C ALA A 114 -16.30 16.48 9.24
N GLN A 115 -16.07 16.45 10.56
CA GLN A 115 -16.31 17.59 11.46
C GLN A 115 -15.39 18.81 11.23
N SER A 116 -14.31 18.65 10.46
CA SER A 116 -13.36 19.74 10.17
C SER A 116 -13.72 20.57 8.92
N PHE A 117 -14.77 20.18 8.20
CA PHE A 117 -15.29 20.94 7.07
C PHE A 117 -16.24 22.02 7.60
N LYS A 118 -15.75 23.25 7.80
CA LYS A 118 -16.64 24.41 7.92
C LYS A 118 -17.24 24.67 6.55
N GLU A 119 -18.56 24.55 6.41
CA GLU A 119 -19.29 25.17 5.30
C GLU A 119 -18.94 26.65 5.28
N VAL A 120 -18.28 27.09 4.22
CA VAL A 120 -18.26 28.51 3.88
C VAL A 120 -19.56 28.74 3.13
N ALA A 121 -20.54 29.32 3.84
CA ALA A 121 -21.77 29.84 3.27
C ALA A 121 -21.50 31.05 2.38
#